data_AF-A0A8C8IX88-F1
#
_entry.id   AF-A0A8C8IX88-F1
#
_cell.length_a   1.000
_cell.length_b   1.000
_cell.length_c   1.000
_cell.angle_alpha   90.00
_cell.angle_beta   90.00
_cell.angle_gamma   90.00
#
_symmetry.space_group_name_H-M   'P 1'
#
loop_
_entity.id
_entity.type
_entity.pdbx_description
1 polymer ?
#
loop_
_entity_poly.entity_id
_entity_poly.type
_entity_poly.pdbx_seq_one_letter_code
_entity_poly.pdbx_strand_id
1 'polypeptide(L)'
;MHVLLLKEPREGGSGPDPYIKELASRGHKATLIPVLSFTFVSLNTLSDKLFQPEQHGGLIFTSPRAVEAVKMCLEDDERTEQWNMDIKDKWNAKSIYVVGKATAALVENLGLVPLGEDTGTADVLSRLILEREDANILPLLFPCGSIKREVLPSALRENGVPLDTLMVYQTAQHPDLEKNLEKHFTEQVQEAKSRTFPSKHYPIYPRCLFYLYLTRQVR
;
A
#
# COMPACT_ATOMS: atom_id res chain seq x y z
N MET A 1 -9.87 29.07 -9.17
CA MET A 1 -8.47 28.82 -8.78
C MET A 1 -8.07 27.43 -9.27
N HIS A 2 -6.83 27.25 -9.71
CA HIS A 2 -6.29 25.93 -10.08
C HIS A 2 -5.62 25.32 -8.84
N VAL A 3 -5.92 24.07 -8.53
CA VAL A 3 -5.40 23.35 -7.35
C VAL A 3 -4.71 22.08 -7.81
N LEU A 4 -3.48 21.87 -7.37
CA LEU A 4 -2.73 20.65 -7.63
C LEU A 4 -2.78 19.74 -6.40
N LEU A 5 -3.29 18.52 -6.57
CA LEU A 5 -3.36 17.49 -5.55
C LEU A 5 -2.25 16.46 -5.78
N LEU A 6 -1.32 16.38 -4.83
CA LEU A 6 -0.21 15.41 -4.83
C LEU A 6 -0.57 14.26 -3.89
N LYS A 7 -1.31 13.28 -4.40
CA LYS A 7 -1.79 12.13 -3.62
C LYS A 7 -2.10 10.94 -4.54
N GLU A 8 -2.15 9.74 -3.97
CA GLU A 8 -2.57 8.55 -4.70
C GLU A 8 -4.07 8.61 -5.03
N PRO A 9 -4.50 8.11 -6.19
CA PRO A 9 -5.91 8.00 -6.53
C PRO A 9 -6.64 7.11 -5.52
N ARG A 10 -7.96 7.25 -5.43
CA ARG A 10 -8.78 6.32 -4.66
C ARG A 10 -8.73 4.93 -5.31
N GLU A 11 -8.29 3.92 -4.58
CA GLU A 11 -8.36 2.53 -5.02
C GLU A 11 -9.82 2.03 -5.01
N GLY A 12 -10.24 1.36 -6.09
CA GLY A 12 -11.52 0.62 -6.17
C GLY A 12 -12.81 1.45 -6.23
N GLY A 13 -12.76 2.77 -6.45
CA GLY A 13 -13.96 3.62 -6.50
C GLY A 13 -14.43 3.93 -7.93
N SER A 14 -15.69 3.63 -8.26
CA SER A 14 -16.34 4.13 -9.49
C SER A 14 -16.79 5.59 -9.28
N GLY A 15 -15.86 6.55 -9.40
CA GLY A 15 -16.21 7.96 -9.32
C GLY A 15 -14.99 8.90 -9.21
N PRO A 16 -15.20 10.21 -9.42
CA PRO A 16 -14.15 11.20 -9.23
C PRO A 16 -13.66 11.20 -7.79
N ASP A 17 -12.37 11.46 -7.60
CA ASP A 17 -11.75 11.53 -6.28
C ASP A 17 -12.52 12.51 -5.37
N PRO A 18 -12.79 12.16 -4.09
CA PRO A 18 -13.56 13.02 -3.18
C PRO A 18 -13.00 14.44 -3.05
N TYR A 19 -11.68 14.60 -3.08
CA TYR A 19 -11.04 15.92 -3.02
C TYR A 19 -11.28 16.72 -4.31
N ILE A 20 -11.23 16.06 -5.46
CA ILE A 20 -11.56 16.70 -6.75
C ILE A 20 -13.02 17.16 -6.74
N LYS A 21 -13.95 16.31 -6.27
CA LYS A 21 -15.38 16.63 -6.20
C LYS A 21 -15.66 17.82 -5.28
N GLU A 22 -15.04 17.86 -4.10
CA GLU A 22 -15.22 18.95 -3.14
C GLU A 22 -14.57 20.25 -3.60
N LEU A 23 -13.43 20.20 -4.30
CA LEU A 23 -12.83 21.39 -4.89
C LEU A 23 -13.70 21.93 -6.03
N ALA A 24 -14.26 21.06 -6.85
CA ALA A 24 -15.18 21.45 -7.92
C ALA A 24 -16.46 22.11 -7.37
N SER A 25 -17.03 21.61 -6.27
CA SER A 25 -18.22 22.21 -5.64
C SER A 25 -17.97 23.65 -5.15
N ARG A 26 -16.72 24.01 -4.88
CA ARG A 26 -16.28 25.36 -4.47
C ARG A 26 -15.74 26.21 -5.63
N GLY A 27 -15.94 25.79 -6.88
CA GLY A 27 -15.49 26.53 -8.06
C GLY A 27 -13.97 26.47 -8.28
N HIS A 28 -13.29 25.45 -7.78
CA HIS A 28 -11.87 25.20 -8.02
C HIS A 28 -11.67 24.08 -9.04
N LYS A 29 -10.71 24.28 -9.96
CA LYS A 29 -10.30 23.25 -10.92
C LYS A 29 -9.13 22.49 -10.32
N ALA A 30 -9.33 21.22 -9.99
CA ALA A 30 -8.30 20.38 -9.37
C ALA A 30 -7.66 19.43 -10.40
N THR A 31 -6.34 19.27 -10.33
CA THR A 31 -5.59 18.23 -11.04
C THR A 31 -4.92 17.33 -10.00
N LEU A 32 -5.06 16.01 -10.13
CA LEU A 32 -4.43 15.03 -9.25
C LEU A 32 -3.22 14.42 -9.97
N ILE A 33 -2.07 14.45 -9.32
CA ILE A 33 -0.84 13.78 -9.76
C ILE A 33 -0.43 12.78 -8.67
N PRO A 34 -0.38 11.47 -8.97
CA PRO A 34 0.17 10.48 -8.06
C PRO A 34 1.65 10.73 -7.82
N VAL A 35 2.11 10.56 -6.58
CA VAL A 35 3.49 10.89 -6.17
C VAL A 35 4.24 9.67 -5.65
N LEU A 36 3.52 8.66 -5.21
CA LEU A 36 4.05 7.39 -4.78
C LEU A 36 3.80 6.33 -5.84
N SER A 37 4.71 5.39 -5.93
CA SER A 37 4.49 4.09 -6.52
C SER A 37 5.00 3.06 -5.53
N PHE A 38 4.78 1.79 -5.80
CA PHE A 38 5.39 0.72 -5.03
C PHE A 38 5.96 -0.31 -5.97
N THR A 39 7.07 -0.88 -5.56
CA THR A 39 7.72 -1.96 -6.29
C THR A 39 7.71 -3.20 -5.42
N PHE A 40 7.33 -4.32 -5.99
CA PHE A 40 7.48 -5.62 -5.35
C PHE A 40 8.94 -6.04 -5.39
N VAL A 41 9.42 -6.58 -4.28
CA VAL A 41 10.81 -7.00 -4.08
C VAL A 41 10.82 -8.38 -3.41
N SER A 42 11.94 -9.09 -3.48
CA SER A 42 12.13 -10.38 -2.80
C SER A 42 11.09 -11.48 -3.16
N LEU A 43 10.42 -11.39 -4.32
CA LEU A 43 9.36 -12.34 -4.70
C LEU A 43 9.84 -13.79 -4.78
N ASN A 44 11.09 -14.02 -5.22
CA ASN A 44 11.66 -15.37 -5.26
C ASN A 44 11.78 -15.96 -3.86
N THR A 45 12.33 -15.19 -2.91
CA THR A 45 12.46 -15.60 -1.50
C THR A 45 11.10 -15.77 -0.83
N LEU A 46 10.12 -14.92 -1.17
CA LEU A 46 8.74 -15.06 -0.70
C LEU A 46 8.14 -16.38 -1.20
N SER A 47 8.28 -16.68 -2.49
CA SER A 47 7.83 -17.93 -3.09
C SER A 47 8.47 -19.12 -2.39
N ASP A 48 9.79 -19.15 -2.23
CA ASP A 48 10.48 -20.28 -1.59
C ASP A 48 9.95 -20.54 -0.15
N LYS A 49 9.72 -19.48 0.63
CA LYS A 49 9.17 -19.58 1.98
C LYS A 49 7.70 -20.02 1.99
N LEU A 50 6.87 -19.52 1.07
CA LEU A 50 5.45 -19.89 0.96
C LEU A 50 5.27 -21.38 0.68
N PHE A 51 6.20 -21.99 -0.06
CA PHE A 51 6.17 -23.41 -0.40
C PHE A 51 6.91 -24.30 0.61
N GLN A 52 7.30 -23.74 1.76
CA GLN A 52 7.91 -24.44 2.89
C GLN A 52 7.14 -24.16 4.20
N PRO A 53 5.81 -24.39 4.25
CA PRO A 53 4.98 -24.07 5.42
C PRO A 53 5.46 -24.75 6.71
N GLU A 54 6.16 -25.88 6.61
CA GLU A 54 6.74 -26.60 7.75
C GLU A 54 7.83 -25.81 8.50
N GLN A 55 8.39 -24.75 7.92
CA GLN A 55 9.39 -23.90 8.56
C GLN A 55 8.78 -22.74 9.37
N HIS A 56 7.46 -22.54 9.27
CA HIS A 56 6.78 -21.40 9.85
C HIS A 56 5.61 -21.80 10.73
N GLY A 57 5.34 -20.99 11.75
CA GLY A 57 4.20 -21.17 12.66
C GLY A 57 2.89 -20.64 12.10
N GLY A 58 2.95 -19.77 11.09
CA GLY A 58 1.81 -19.03 10.57
C GLY A 58 2.22 -17.86 9.67
N LEU A 59 1.22 -17.10 9.22
CA LEU A 59 1.37 -15.93 8.35
C LEU A 59 0.83 -14.68 9.05
N ILE A 60 1.40 -13.52 8.70
CA ILE A 60 0.89 -12.22 9.14
C ILE A 60 0.78 -11.29 7.92
N PHE A 61 -0.40 -10.69 7.70
CA PHE A 61 -0.64 -9.69 6.66
C PHE A 61 -1.21 -8.40 7.25
N THR A 62 -0.41 -7.34 7.27
CA THR A 62 -0.86 -6.01 7.73
C THR A 62 -1.27 -5.07 6.60
N SER A 63 -1.09 -5.51 5.34
CA SER A 63 -1.28 -4.68 4.15
C SER A 63 -1.80 -5.50 2.97
N PRO A 64 -2.78 -4.99 2.20
CA PRO A 64 -3.24 -5.58 0.94
C PRO A 64 -2.09 -5.89 -0.03
N ARG A 65 -1.07 -5.02 -0.05
CA ARG A 65 0.09 -5.15 -0.94
C ARG A 65 0.92 -6.40 -0.63
N ALA A 66 1.01 -6.80 0.63
CA ALA A 66 1.69 -8.04 0.98
C ALA A 66 0.95 -9.26 0.42
N VAL A 67 -0.37 -9.22 0.39
CA VAL A 67 -1.22 -10.28 -0.19
C VAL A 67 -1.09 -10.28 -1.72
N GLU A 68 -1.01 -9.12 -2.36
CA GLU A 68 -0.72 -9.00 -3.80
C GLU A 68 0.64 -9.62 -4.15
N ALA A 69 1.68 -9.41 -3.32
CA ALA A 69 2.99 -10.03 -3.53
C ALA A 69 2.91 -11.57 -3.49
N VAL A 70 2.11 -12.13 -2.57
CA VAL A 70 1.85 -13.57 -2.53
C VAL A 70 1.14 -14.03 -3.80
N LYS A 71 0.12 -13.30 -4.25
CA LYS A 71 -0.58 -13.60 -5.50
C LYS A 71 0.37 -13.64 -6.69
N MET A 72 1.32 -12.70 -6.78
CA MET A 72 2.35 -12.69 -7.83
C MET A 72 3.26 -13.93 -7.78
N CYS A 73 3.57 -14.44 -6.58
CA CYS A 73 4.33 -15.69 -6.43
C CYS A 73 3.56 -16.93 -6.91
N LEU A 74 2.24 -16.80 -7.11
CA LEU A 74 1.33 -17.84 -7.57
C LEU A 74 0.84 -17.57 -9.00
N GLU A 75 1.50 -16.73 -9.79
CA GLU A 75 1.10 -16.50 -11.19
C GLU A 75 1.57 -17.59 -12.15
N ASP A 76 2.58 -18.37 -11.76
CA ASP A 76 3.07 -19.52 -12.50
C ASP A 76 2.13 -20.73 -12.36
N ASP A 77 1.87 -21.44 -13.46
CA ASP A 77 0.90 -22.55 -13.49
C ASP A 77 1.32 -23.69 -12.54
N GLU A 78 2.61 -24.06 -12.49
CA GLU A 78 3.11 -25.13 -11.62
C GLU A 78 2.96 -24.73 -10.15
N ARG A 79 3.28 -23.48 -9.82
CA ARG A 79 3.10 -22.93 -8.47
C ARG A 79 1.62 -22.86 -8.08
N THR A 80 0.74 -22.47 -9.00
CA THR A 80 -0.71 -22.42 -8.76
C THR A 80 -1.29 -23.79 -8.50
N GLU A 81 -0.88 -24.79 -9.29
CA GLU A 81 -1.32 -26.17 -9.11
C GLU A 81 -0.85 -26.71 -7.76
N GLN A 82 0.44 -26.59 -7.46
CA GLN A 82 0.99 -27.02 -6.17
C GLN A 82 0.33 -26.28 -4.99
N TRP A 83 0.05 -24.98 -5.12
CA TRP A 83 -0.69 -24.21 -4.11
C TRP A 83 -2.05 -24.82 -3.80
N ASN A 84 -2.80 -25.15 -4.84
CA ASN A 84 -4.15 -25.71 -4.71
C ASN A 84 -4.18 -27.18 -4.32
N MET A 85 -3.10 -27.93 -4.59
CA MET A 85 -3.00 -29.35 -4.24
C MET A 85 -2.77 -29.58 -2.75
N ASP A 86 -1.83 -28.88 -2.11
CA ASP A 86 -1.49 -29.15 -0.71
C ASP A 86 -1.00 -27.95 0.11
N ILE A 87 -0.31 -26.98 -0.48
CA ILE A 87 0.32 -25.88 0.28
C ILE A 87 -0.72 -25.01 0.98
N LYS A 88 -1.83 -24.68 0.31
CA LYS A 88 -2.92 -23.89 0.89
C LYS A 88 -3.48 -24.55 2.16
N ASP A 89 -3.70 -25.85 2.13
CA ASP A 89 -4.26 -26.59 3.27
C ASP A 89 -3.25 -26.69 4.42
N LYS A 90 -1.96 -26.82 4.11
CA LYS A 90 -0.87 -26.76 5.11
C LYS A 90 -0.78 -25.40 5.80
N TRP A 91 -1.04 -24.30 5.08
CA TRP A 91 -1.14 -22.97 5.67
C TRP A 91 -2.42 -22.79 6.49
N ASN A 92 -3.56 -23.32 6.03
CA ASN A 92 -4.82 -23.27 6.78
C ASN A 92 -4.82 -24.12 8.06
N ALA A 93 -3.90 -25.08 8.18
CA ALA A 93 -3.65 -25.79 9.44
C ALA A 93 -2.87 -24.95 10.47
N LYS A 94 -2.46 -23.73 10.11
CA LYS A 94 -1.68 -22.78 10.93
C LYS A 94 -2.47 -21.49 11.15
N SER A 95 -1.94 -20.61 11.99
CA SER A 95 -2.54 -19.31 12.24
C SER A 95 -2.20 -18.30 11.13
N ILE A 96 -3.23 -17.67 10.54
CA ILE A 96 -3.07 -16.65 9.50
C ILE A 96 -3.67 -15.34 10.01
N TYR A 97 -2.81 -14.44 10.45
CA TYR A 97 -3.18 -13.18 11.08
C TYR A 97 -3.29 -12.05 10.05
N VAL A 98 -4.34 -11.24 10.13
CA VAL A 98 -4.55 -10.10 9.22
C VAL A 98 -4.94 -8.83 9.97
N VAL A 99 -4.60 -7.67 9.41
CA VAL A 99 -5.14 -6.38 9.83
C VAL A 99 -6.11 -5.86 8.79
N GLY A 100 -7.36 -5.67 9.22
CA GLY A 100 -8.40 -5.00 8.46
C GLY A 100 -9.10 -5.89 7.43
N LYS A 101 -10.40 -5.60 7.23
CA LYS A 101 -11.30 -6.39 6.36
C LYS A 101 -10.89 -6.40 4.89
N ALA A 102 -10.27 -5.32 4.41
CA ALA A 102 -9.78 -5.25 3.04
C ALA A 102 -8.66 -6.27 2.78
N THR A 103 -7.73 -6.41 3.72
CA THR A 103 -6.65 -7.40 3.66
C THR A 103 -7.20 -8.80 3.81
N ALA A 104 -8.14 -9.00 4.75
CA ALA A 104 -8.80 -10.28 4.99
C ALA A 104 -9.47 -10.83 3.73
N ALA A 105 -10.26 -10.00 3.04
CA ALA A 105 -10.92 -10.38 1.78
C ALA A 105 -9.93 -10.83 0.70
N LEU A 106 -8.74 -10.21 0.61
CA LEU A 106 -7.72 -10.65 -0.34
C LEU A 106 -7.09 -11.98 0.08
N VAL A 107 -6.89 -12.21 1.38
CA VAL A 107 -6.38 -13.48 1.92
C VAL A 107 -7.38 -14.61 1.69
N GLU A 108 -8.68 -14.35 1.87
CA GLU A 108 -9.76 -15.29 1.54
C GLU A 108 -9.78 -15.66 0.05
N ASN A 109 -9.49 -14.71 -0.85
CA ASN A 109 -9.37 -14.98 -2.28
C ASN A 109 -8.18 -15.89 -2.63
N LEU A 110 -7.16 -16.00 -1.76
CA LEU A 110 -6.10 -17.00 -1.88
C LEU A 110 -6.53 -18.39 -1.36
N GLY A 111 -7.75 -18.50 -0.83
CA GLY A 111 -8.31 -19.68 -0.19
C GLY A 111 -7.75 -19.94 1.21
N LEU A 112 -7.22 -18.89 1.85
CA LEU A 112 -6.71 -18.93 3.22
C LEU A 112 -7.78 -18.45 4.21
N VAL A 113 -7.71 -18.89 5.46
CA VAL A 113 -8.66 -18.52 6.52
C VAL A 113 -8.05 -17.47 7.46
N PRO A 114 -8.38 -16.18 7.30
CA PRO A 114 -7.77 -15.12 8.11
C PRO A 114 -8.35 -15.03 9.53
N LEU A 115 -7.53 -14.50 10.44
CA LEU A 115 -7.86 -14.20 11.83
C LEU A 115 -7.46 -12.76 12.16
N GLY A 116 -8.26 -12.08 12.98
CA GLY A 116 -7.92 -10.74 13.49
C GLY A 116 -8.32 -9.58 12.58
N GLU A 117 -9.16 -9.79 11.57
CA GLU A 117 -9.63 -8.73 10.68
C GLU A 117 -10.29 -7.54 11.41
N ASP A 118 -10.95 -7.80 12.55
CA ASP A 118 -11.61 -6.79 13.38
C ASP A 118 -10.64 -6.07 14.35
N THR A 119 -9.37 -6.48 14.44
CA THR A 119 -8.38 -5.81 15.30
C THR A 119 -8.08 -4.37 14.86
N GLY A 120 -8.22 -4.10 13.55
CA GLY A 120 -8.11 -2.78 12.93
C GLY A 120 -6.72 -2.14 12.96
N THR A 121 -5.81 -2.56 13.85
CA THR A 121 -4.47 -2.01 14.00
C THR A 121 -3.44 -3.10 14.35
N ALA A 122 -2.18 -2.85 14.00
CA ALA A 122 -1.06 -3.73 14.31
C ALA A 122 -0.82 -3.93 15.82
N ASP A 123 -1.18 -2.96 16.66
CA ASP A 123 -1.06 -3.03 18.12
C ASP A 123 -2.10 -3.98 18.74
N VAL A 124 -3.34 -3.94 18.28
CA VAL A 124 -4.38 -4.87 18.76
C VAL A 124 -4.11 -6.27 18.22
N LEU A 125 -3.63 -6.38 16.99
CA LEU A 125 -3.25 -7.68 16.41
C LEU A 125 -2.08 -8.32 17.17
N SER A 126 -1.07 -7.56 17.59
CA SER A 126 0.06 -8.13 18.34
C SER A 126 -0.42 -8.76 19.65
N ARG A 127 -1.35 -8.13 20.37
CA ARG A 127 -1.94 -8.71 21.60
C ARG A 127 -2.67 -10.01 21.32
N LEU A 128 -3.47 -10.07 20.25
CA LEU A 128 -4.16 -11.30 19.85
C LEU A 128 -3.17 -12.45 19.56
N ILE A 129 -2.05 -12.15 18.92
CA ILE A 129 -0.99 -13.14 18.65
C ILE A 129 -0.37 -13.60 19.97
N LEU A 130 -0.05 -12.69 20.89
CA LEU A 130 0.55 -13.00 22.19
C LEU A 130 -0.37 -13.79 23.13
N GLU A 131 -1.68 -13.68 22.95
CA GLU A 131 -2.67 -14.48 23.69
C GLU A 131 -2.78 -15.93 23.17
N ARG A 132 -2.40 -16.15 21.91
CA ARG A 132 -2.58 -17.44 21.22
C ARG A 132 -1.31 -18.23 21.05
N GLU A 133 -0.20 -17.55 20.80
CA GLU A 133 1.08 -18.14 20.46
C GLU A 133 2.08 -17.95 21.61
N ASP A 134 2.94 -18.94 21.82
CA ASP A 134 4.02 -18.90 22.79
C ASP A 134 5.40 -18.78 22.12
N ALA A 135 6.46 -18.70 22.92
CA ALA A 135 7.83 -18.59 22.42
C ALA A 135 8.38 -19.89 21.78
N ASN A 136 7.65 -21.01 21.86
CA ASN A 136 8.05 -22.30 21.30
C ASN A 136 7.50 -22.51 19.87
N ILE A 137 6.63 -21.62 19.39
CA ILE A 137 6.13 -21.67 18.01
C ILE A 137 7.29 -21.53 17.01
N LEU A 138 7.15 -22.16 15.84
CA LEU A 138 7.97 -21.81 14.68
C LEU A 138 7.76 -20.35 14.27
N PRO A 139 8.77 -19.70 13.64
CA PRO A 139 8.68 -18.30 13.25
C PRO A 139 7.42 -17.98 12.44
N LEU A 140 6.72 -16.89 12.79
CA LEU A 140 5.64 -16.38 11.96
C LEU A 140 6.22 -15.67 10.73
N LEU A 141 5.79 -16.04 9.53
CA LEU A 141 6.22 -15.39 8.30
C LEU A 141 5.46 -14.06 8.13
N PHE A 142 6.20 -12.96 8.10
CA PHE A 142 5.64 -11.61 8.00
C PHE A 142 6.13 -10.91 6.72
N PRO A 143 5.44 -11.10 5.58
CA PRO A 143 5.66 -10.30 4.37
C PRO A 143 5.17 -8.87 4.61
N CYS A 144 6.07 -7.90 4.55
CA CYS A 144 5.76 -6.52 4.91
C CYS A 144 6.44 -5.49 4.01
N GLY A 145 6.12 -4.22 4.26
CA GLY A 145 6.81 -3.07 3.67
C GLY A 145 8.11 -2.72 4.41
N SER A 146 8.54 -1.46 4.31
CA SER A 146 9.68 -0.96 5.09
C SER A 146 9.39 -0.98 6.59
N ILE A 147 10.09 -1.83 7.34
CA ILE A 147 9.86 -2.14 8.77
C ILE A 147 10.08 -0.96 9.73
N LYS A 148 10.68 0.15 9.28
CA LYS A 148 11.19 1.24 10.15
C LYS A 148 10.16 1.89 11.10
N ARG A 149 8.87 1.54 11.02
CA ARG A 149 7.78 2.07 11.85
C ARG A 149 6.73 1.04 12.27
N GLU A 150 6.97 -0.25 12.07
CA GLU A 150 5.97 -1.29 12.38
C GLU A 150 5.98 -1.62 13.89
N VAL A 151 4.84 -1.47 14.56
CA VAL A 151 4.68 -1.75 16.00
C VAL A 151 4.68 -3.27 16.28
N LEU A 152 4.17 -4.05 15.33
CA LEU A 152 3.96 -5.50 15.49
C LEU A 152 5.27 -6.28 15.64
N PRO A 153 6.31 -6.09 14.79
CA PRO A 153 7.59 -6.79 14.97
C PRO A 153 8.26 -6.53 16.31
N SER A 154 8.22 -5.29 16.79
CA SER A 154 8.79 -4.93 18.09
C SER A 154 8.05 -5.63 19.24
N ALA A 155 6.72 -5.58 19.23
CA ALA A 155 5.89 -6.20 20.27
C ALA A 155 6.08 -7.72 20.35
N LEU A 156 6.11 -8.41 19.20
CA LEU A 156 6.33 -9.86 19.17
C LEU A 156 7.73 -10.25 19.65
N ARG A 157 8.75 -9.51 19.21
CA ARG A 157 10.14 -9.74 19.61
C ARG A 157 10.36 -9.52 21.11
N GLU A 158 9.77 -8.47 21.68
CA GLU A 158 9.88 -8.18 23.12
C GLU A 158 9.25 -9.26 24.00
N ASN A 159 8.25 -9.98 23.48
CA ASN A 159 7.56 -11.07 24.17
C ASN A 159 8.06 -12.46 23.75
N GLY A 160 9.15 -12.54 22.98
CA GLY A 160 9.81 -13.80 22.62
C GLY A 160 9.12 -14.63 21.54
N VAL A 161 8.11 -14.08 20.84
CA VAL A 161 7.49 -14.76 19.69
C VAL A 161 8.40 -14.61 18.47
N PRO A 162 8.89 -15.72 17.87
CA PRO A 162 9.79 -15.66 16.73
C PRO A 162 9.08 -15.17 15.47
N LEU A 163 9.75 -14.29 14.73
CA LEU A 163 9.22 -13.63 13.54
C LEU A 163 10.23 -13.69 12.39
N ASP A 164 9.81 -14.19 11.24
CA ASP A 164 10.55 -14.17 9.99
C ASP A 164 10.01 -13.05 9.11
N THR A 165 10.62 -11.87 9.20
CA THR A 165 10.17 -10.69 8.47
C THR A 165 10.82 -10.60 7.10
N LEU A 166 10.00 -10.49 6.05
CA LEU A 166 10.47 -10.34 4.68
C LEU A 166 9.90 -9.07 4.06
N MET A 167 10.76 -8.17 3.61
CA MET A 167 10.31 -7.02 2.83
C MET A 167 9.92 -7.48 1.43
N VAL A 168 8.63 -7.36 1.08
CA VAL A 168 8.08 -7.82 -0.21
C VAL A 168 7.57 -6.67 -1.08
N TYR A 169 7.43 -5.48 -0.51
CA TYR A 169 7.17 -4.26 -1.27
C TYR A 169 7.87 -3.07 -0.63
N GLN A 170 8.16 -2.06 -1.43
CA GLN A 170 8.69 -0.79 -0.94
C GLN A 170 8.01 0.37 -1.64
N THR A 171 7.82 1.47 -0.90
CA THR A 171 7.35 2.73 -1.47
C THR A 171 8.47 3.38 -2.27
N ALA A 172 8.19 3.70 -3.52
CA ALA A 172 9.05 4.44 -4.43
C ALA A 172 8.38 5.75 -4.84
N GLN A 173 9.14 6.66 -5.43
CA GLN A 173 8.56 7.80 -6.13
C GLN A 173 7.82 7.32 -7.38
N HIS A 174 6.70 7.96 -7.72
CA HIS A 174 6.00 7.65 -8.96
C HIS A 174 6.93 7.90 -10.16
N PRO A 175 7.14 6.92 -11.07
CA PRO A 175 8.14 7.03 -12.14
C PRO A 175 7.87 8.22 -13.07
N ASP A 176 6.59 8.52 -13.33
CA ASP A 176 6.19 9.67 -14.14
C ASP A 176 5.98 10.97 -13.35
N LEU A 177 6.39 11.07 -12.07
CA LEU A 177 6.11 12.25 -11.26
C LEU A 177 6.65 13.54 -11.91
N GLU A 178 7.93 13.53 -12.30
CA GLU A 178 8.57 14.68 -12.94
C GLU A 178 7.87 15.05 -14.25
N LYS A 179 7.66 14.07 -15.14
CA LYS A 179 6.96 14.24 -16.41
C LYS A 179 5.53 14.79 -16.23
N ASN A 180 4.80 14.30 -15.24
CA ASN A 180 3.43 14.75 -14.96
C ASN A 180 3.41 16.19 -14.44
N LEU A 181 4.38 16.57 -13.59
CA LEU A 181 4.53 17.93 -13.11
C LEU A 181 4.89 18.88 -14.26
N GLU A 182 5.88 18.53 -15.08
CA GLU A 182 6.31 19.33 -16.23
C GLU A 182 5.16 19.56 -17.22
N LYS A 183 4.41 18.50 -17.54
CA LYS A 183 3.23 18.59 -18.39
C LYS A 183 2.19 19.55 -17.79
N HIS A 184 1.88 19.40 -16.51
CA HIS A 184 0.88 20.26 -15.84
C HIS A 184 1.28 21.74 -15.87
N PHE A 185 2.54 22.05 -15.52
CA PHE A 185 3.01 23.44 -15.53
C PHE A 185 3.09 24.01 -16.93
N THR A 186 3.48 23.21 -17.93
CA THR A 186 3.51 23.64 -19.33
C THR A 186 2.10 24.00 -19.82
N GLU A 187 1.10 23.15 -19.56
CA GLU A 187 -0.30 23.39 -19.92
C GLU A 187 -0.87 24.65 -19.23
N GLN A 188 -0.56 24.87 -17.94
CA GLN A 188 -0.98 26.07 -17.22
C GLN A 188 -0.36 27.35 -17.80
N VAL A 189 0.91 27.32 -18.22
CA VAL A 189 1.57 28.45 -18.88
C VAL A 189 0.93 28.76 -20.23
N GLN A 190 0.55 27.74 -21.01
CA GLN A 190 -0.14 27.93 -22.30
C GLN A 190 -1.56 28.48 -22.12
N GLU A 191 -2.32 27.99 -21.13
CA GLU A 191 -3.65 28.51 -20.78
C GLU A 191 -3.59 29.98 -20.29
N ALA A 192 -2.54 30.36 -19.56
CA ALA A 192 -2.32 31.74 -19.16
C ALA A 192 -1.99 32.65 -20.36
N LYS A 193 -1.12 32.18 -21.28
CA LYS A 193 -0.75 32.91 -22.50
C LYS A 193 -1.92 33.10 -23.46
N SER A 194 -2.81 32.13 -23.60
CA SER A 194 -4.00 32.23 -24.45
C SER A 194 -5.08 33.15 -23.88
N ARG A 195 -5.10 33.36 -22.55
CA ARG A 195 -5.98 34.34 -21.89
C ARG A 195 -5.46 35.78 -21.98
N THR A 196 -4.17 35.98 -22.24
CA THR A 196 -3.62 37.31 -22.54
C THR A 196 -3.73 37.61 -24.04
N PHE A 197 -4.78 38.34 -24.45
CA PHE A 197 -4.84 38.97 -25.78
C PHE A 197 -3.73 40.04 -25.94
N PRO A 198 -3.23 40.31 -27.16
CA PRO A 198 -2.17 41.28 -27.41
C PRO A 198 -2.73 42.70 -27.31
N SER A 199 -2.71 43.30 -26.12
CA SER A 199 -2.94 44.73 -25.99
C SER A 199 -1.98 45.36 -24.98
N LYS A 200 -0.98 46.02 -25.58
CA LYS A 200 -0.15 47.13 -25.07
C LYS A 200 0.63 46.91 -23.76
N HIS A 201 1.92 47.20 -23.89
CA HIS A 201 2.95 47.32 -22.86
C HIS A 201 2.43 47.70 -21.47
N TYR A 202 2.42 46.74 -20.54
CA TYR A 202 2.69 46.97 -19.12
C TYR A 202 3.47 45.75 -18.57
N PRO A 203 4.49 45.95 -17.72
CA PRO A 203 5.21 44.84 -17.11
C PRO A 203 4.33 44.25 -15.99
N ILE A 204 3.74 43.09 -16.23
CA ILE A 204 2.94 42.39 -15.22
C ILE A 204 3.79 41.23 -14.69
N TYR A 205 4.26 41.37 -13.45
CA TYR A 205 4.81 40.25 -12.67
C TYR A 205 3.68 39.23 -12.42
N PRO A 206 3.84 37.95 -12.79
CA PRO A 206 2.83 36.94 -12.50
C PRO A 206 2.85 36.63 -11.00
N ARG A 207 1.88 37.17 -10.26
CA ARG A 207 1.52 36.67 -8.93
C ARG A 207 0.83 35.31 -9.07
N CYS A 208 1.60 34.27 -9.36
CA CYS A 208 1.18 32.91 -9.07
C CYS A 208 1.42 32.66 -7.56
N LEU A 209 0.44 32.96 -6.72
CA LEU A 209 0.44 32.45 -5.35
C LEU A 209 0.13 30.94 -5.41
N PHE A 210 1.17 30.13 -5.38
CA PHE A 210 1.10 28.69 -5.20
C PHE A 210 0.97 28.38 -3.70
N TYR A 211 -0.14 27.76 -3.30
CA TYR A 211 -0.24 27.11 -2.00
C TYR A 211 0.01 25.61 -2.18
N LEU A 212 1.20 25.14 -1.80
CA LEU A 212 1.45 23.71 -1.60
C LEU A 212 0.74 23.27 -0.32
N TYR A 213 -0.35 22.51 -0.45
CA TYR A 213 -0.89 21.74 0.67
C TYR A 213 -0.19 20.39 0.71
N LEU A 214 0.93 20.32 1.44
CA LEU A 214 1.50 19.06 1.90
C LEU A 214 0.69 18.58 3.11
N THR A 215 -0.36 17.80 2.88
CA THR A 215 -0.95 17.02 3.97
C THR A 215 0.00 15.89 4.32
N ARG A 216 0.84 16.12 5.34
CA ARG A 216 1.42 15.04 6.15
C ARG A 216 0.24 14.23 6.70
N GLN A 217 -0.08 13.10 6.09
CA GLN A 217 -0.76 12.04 6.85
C GLN A 217 0.29 11.43 7.78
N VAL A 218 0.43 12.10 8.93
CA VAL A 218 0.95 11.49 10.15
C VAL A 218 -0.27 11.24 11.00
N ARG A 219 -0.66 9.97 11.09
CA ARG A 219 -0.91 9.23 12.32
C ARG A 219 -1.20 7.78 11.95
#